data_AF-A0A6G2IHB9-F1
#
_entry.id   AF-A0A6G2IHB9-F1
#
_cell.length_a   1.000
_cell.length_b   1.000
_cell.length_c   1.000
_cell.angle_alpha   90.00
_cell.angle_beta   90.00
_cell.angle_gamma   90.00
#
_symmetry.space_group_name_H-M   'P 1'
#
loop_
_entity.id
_entity.type
_entity.pdbx_description
1 polymer ?
#
loop_
_entity_poly.entity_id
_entity_poly.type
_entity_poly.pdbx_seq_one_letter_code
_entity_poly.pdbx_strand_id
1 'polypeptide(L)'
;MPALNVEFSDRELEDLRQIAKERGTSMKALVREAAAADIARHRALQEGAEAFRRFFSSHADEFAAAFPDDEPPAKGEGRAA
;
A
#
# COMPACT_ATOMS: atom_id res chain seq x y z
N MET A 1 -15.51 15.25 -18.26
CA MET A 1 -14.73 14.64 -17.16
C MET A 1 -15.70 14.23 -16.07
N PRO A 2 -15.63 13.00 -15.54
CA PRO A 2 -16.45 12.60 -14.40
C PRO A 2 -16.08 13.45 -13.17
N ALA A 3 -17.06 13.70 -12.30
CA ALA A 3 -16.90 14.50 -11.10
C ALA A 3 -17.29 13.68 -9.86
N LEU A 4 -16.55 13.88 -8.77
CA LEU A 4 -16.84 13.34 -7.45
C LEU A 4 -17.13 14.52 -6.53
N ASN A 5 -18.29 14.50 -5.87
CA ASN A 5 -18.59 15.47 -4.81
C ASN A 5 -17.97 14.98 -3.52
N VAL A 6 -17.24 15.86 -2.85
CA VAL A 6 -16.56 15.59 -1.58
C VAL A 6 -16.96 16.69 -0.61
N GLU A 7 -17.40 16.30 0.58
CA GLU A 7 -17.76 17.22 1.65
C GLU A 7 -16.56 17.40 2.58
N PHE A 8 -16.38 18.63 3.05
CA PHE A 8 -15.33 19.02 3.98
C PHE A 8 -15.97 19.87 5.07
N SER A 9 -15.54 19.68 6.31
CA SER A 9 -15.83 20.63 7.38
C SER A 9 -15.15 21.98 7.11
N ASP A 10 -15.64 23.02 7.78
CA ASP A 10 -15.06 24.36 7.66
C ASP A 10 -13.57 24.39 8.04
N ARG A 11 -13.18 23.60 9.05
CA ARG A 11 -11.79 23.47 9.48
C ARG A 11 -10.91 22.84 8.41
N GLU A 12 -11.37 21.74 7.81
CA GLU A 12 -10.64 21.07 6.73
C GLU A 12 -10.52 21.98 5.50
N LEU A 13 -11.55 22.76 5.19
CA LEU A 13 -11.47 23.75 4.11
C LEU A 13 -10.44 24.83 4.40
N GLU A 14 -10.33 25.30 5.64
CA GLU A 14 -9.32 26.29 6.00
C GLU A 14 -7.90 25.70 5.88
N ASP A 15 -7.68 24.49 6.39
CA ASP A 15 -6.41 23.79 6.25
C ASP A 15 -6.03 23.61 4.76
N LEU A 16 -6.99 23.17 3.93
CA LEU A 16 -6.79 23.03 2.48
C LEU A 16 -6.46 24.37 1.80
N ARG A 17 -7.11 25.47 2.21
CA ARG A 17 -6.80 26.82 1.69
C ARG A 17 -5.39 27.25 2.04
N GLN A 18 -4.97 27.05 3.28
CA GLN A 18 -3.62 27.43 3.72
C GLN A 18 -2.55 26.65 2.94
N ILE A 19 -2.69 25.33 2.86
CA ILE A 19 -1.74 24.49 2.11
C ILE A 19 -1.71 24.86 0.62
N ALA A 20 -2.88 25.11 0.02
CA ALA A 20 -2.96 25.50 -1.38
C ALA A 20 -2.25 26.84 -1.64
N LYS A 21 -2.41 27.83 -0.74
CA LYS A 21 -1.70 29.12 -0.80
C LYS A 21 -0.19 28.94 -0.68
N GLU A 22 0.27 28.18 0.31
CA GLU A 22 1.70 27.90 0.52
C GLU A 22 2.35 27.25 -0.70
N ARG A 23 1.62 26.34 -1.36
CA ARG A 23 2.09 25.63 -2.56
C ARG A 23 1.84 26.40 -3.86
N GLY A 24 1.21 27.57 -3.81
CA GLY A 24 0.85 28.35 -5.00
C GLY A 24 -0.10 27.63 -5.96
N THR A 25 -0.94 26.72 -5.46
CA THR A 25 -1.89 25.94 -6.28
C THR A 25 -3.34 26.18 -5.86
N SER A 26 -4.30 25.63 -6.60
CA SER A 26 -5.72 25.65 -6.20
C SER A 26 -6.03 24.48 -5.26
N MET A 27 -7.01 24.64 -4.36
CA MET A 27 -7.47 23.54 -3.50
C MET A 27 -7.92 22.32 -4.31
N LYS A 28 -8.58 22.55 -5.45
CA LYS A 28 -9.02 21.47 -6.34
C LYS A 28 -7.84 20.69 -6.90
N ALA A 29 -6.78 21.38 -7.32
CA ALA A 29 -5.55 20.75 -7.80
C ALA A 29 -4.85 19.99 -6.67
N LEU A 30 -4.76 20.59 -5.48
CA LEU A 30 -4.20 19.95 -4.29
C LEU A 30 -4.92 18.64 -3.95
N VAL A 31 -6.25 18.65 -3.87
CA VAL A 31 -7.06 17.44 -3.57
C VAL A 31 -6.91 16.38 -4.67
N ARG A 32 -6.91 16.80 -5.95
CA ARG A 32 -6.70 15.89 -7.08
C ARG A 32 -5.33 15.22 -7.01
N GLU A 33 -4.28 15.99 -6.73
CA GLU A 33 -2.90 15.48 -6.63
C GLU A 33 -2.74 14.54 -5.44
N ALA A 34 -3.32 14.89 -4.29
CA ALA A 34 -3.33 14.04 -3.11
C ALA A 34 -4.01 12.68 -3.40
N ALA A 35 -5.19 12.70 -4.04
CA ALA A 35 -5.89 11.48 -4.43
C ALA A 35 -5.09 10.65 -5.45
N ALA A 36 -4.47 11.30 -6.44
CA ALA A 36 -3.65 10.61 -7.43
C ALA A 36 -2.40 9.96 -6.80
N ALA A 37 -1.74 10.66 -5.87
CA ALA A 37 -0.58 10.14 -5.15
C ALA A 37 -0.96 8.94 -4.26
N ASP A 38 -2.13 8.97 -3.64
CA ASP A 38 -2.61 7.87 -2.80
C ASP A 38 -2.90 6.60 -3.62
N ILE A 39 -3.59 6.76 -4.75
CA ILE A 39 -3.83 5.66 -5.70
C ILE A 39 -2.51 5.07 -6.22
N ALA A 40 -1.56 5.92 -6.59
CA ALA A 40 -0.25 5.47 -7.07
C ALA A 40 0.51 4.69 -5.99
N ARG A 41 0.49 5.17 -4.73
CA ARG A 41 1.11 4.48 -3.61
C ARG A 41 0.45 3.12 -3.36
N HIS A 42 -0.88 3.06 -3.36
CA HIS A 42 -1.61 1.81 -3.18
C HIS A 42 -1.23 0.79 -4.25
N ARG A 43 -1.21 1.22 -5.52
CA ARG A 43 -0.82 0.36 -6.63
C ARG A 43 0.61 -0.14 -6.52
N ALA A 44 1.55 0.74 -6.21
CA ALA A 44 2.96 0.37 -6.04
C ALA A 44 3.17 -0.65 -4.91
N LEU A 45 2.44 -0.51 -3.79
CA LEU A 45 2.50 -1.46 -2.69
C LEU A 45 1.95 -2.84 -3.08
N GLN A 46 0.85 -2.89 -3.84
CA GLN A 46 0.30 -4.16 -4.33
C GLN A 46 1.25 -4.84 -5.32
N GLU A 47 1.74 -4.10 -6.32
CA GLU A 47 2.69 -4.63 -7.30
C GLU A 47 3.99 -5.11 -6.63
N GLY A 48 4.48 -4.37 -5.63
CA GLY A 48 5.64 -4.75 -4.83
C GLY A 48 5.40 -6.04 -4.03
N ALA A 49 4.24 -6.18 -3.40
CA ALA A 49 3.88 -7.38 -2.65
C ALA A 49 3.76 -8.62 -3.56
N GLU A 50 3.20 -8.46 -4.77
CA GLU A 50 3.12 -9.53 -5.77
C GLU A 50 4.50 -9.92 -6.30
N ALA A 51 5.35 -8.93 -6.62
CA ALA A 51 6.72 -9.18 -7.07
C ALA A 51 7.53 -9.93 -6.00
N PHE A 52 7.41 -9.51 -4.74
CA PHE A 52 8.05 -10.17 -3.61
C PHE A 52 7.56 -11.61 -3.45
N ARG A 53 6.24 -11.84 -3.49
CA ARG A 53 5.66 -13.18 -3.41
C ARG A 53 6.18 -14.08 -4.53
N ARG A 54 6.20 -13.59 -5.78
CA ARG A 54 6.70 -14.35 -6.93
C ARG A 54 8.19 -14.69 -6.79
N PHE A 55 9.00 -13.74 -6.31
CA PHE A 55 10.42 -13.96 -6.07
C PHE A 55 10.63 -15.05 -5.02
N PHE A 56 9.95 -14.96 -3.88
CA PHE A 56 10.05 -15.96 -2.81
C PHE A 56 9.54 -17.34 -3.24
N SER A 57 8.43 -17.42 -3.97
CA SER A 57 7.93 -18.71 -4.47
C SER A 57 8.85 -19.35 -5.51
N SER A 58 9.55 -18.55 -6.35
CA SER A 58 10.46 -19.08 -7.37
C SER A 58 11.82 -19.51 -6.82
N HIS A 59 12.22 -18.99 -5.65
CA HIS A 59 13.48 -19.35 -4.97
C HIS A 59 13.21 -20.14 -3.68
N ALA A 60 12.00 -20.68 -3.51
CA ALA A 60 11.60 -21.36 -2.27
C ALA A 60 12.56 -22.49 -1.89
N ASP A 61 13.00 -23.26 -2.88
CA ASP A 61 13.95 -24.37 -2.68
C ASP A 61 15.35 -23.87 -2.29
N GLU A 62 15.79 -22.73 -2.85
CA GLU A 62 17.07 -22.11 -2.47
C GLU A 62 17.01 -21.57 -1.04
N PHE A 63 15.89 -20.97 -0.64
CA PHE A 63 15.67 -20.53 0.74
C PHE A 63 15.61 -21.73 1.70
N ALA A 64 14.91 -22.81 1.35
CA ALA A 64 14.84 -24.02 2.16
C ALA A 64 16.22 -24.68 2.34
N ALA A 65 17.05 -24.70 1.28
CA ALA A 65 18.41 -25.21 1.35
C ALA A 65 19.35 -24.33 2.17
N ALA A 66 19.14 -23.01 2.20
CA ALA A 66 19.95 -22.05 2.95
C ALA A 66 19.56 -21.95 4.44
N PHE A 67 18.30 -22.23 4.77
CA PHE A 67 17.77 -22.21 6.14
C PHE A 67 17.07 -23.53 6.50
N PRO A 68 17.81 -24.65 6.52
CA PRO A 68 17.23 -25.99 6.72
C PRO A 68 16.61 -26.20 8.11
N ASP A 69 16.99 -25.42 9.12
CA ASP A 69 16.43 -25.49 10.49
C ASP A 69 15.13 -24.66 10.68
N ASP A 70 14.77 -23.79 9.71
CA ASP A 70 13.58 -22.91 9.77
C ASP A 70 12.34 -23.51 9.09
N GLU A 71 12.44 -24.77 8.63
CA GLU A 71 11.32 -25.46 7.99
C GLU A 71 10.17 -25.60 9.01
N PRO A 72 8.98 -25.01 8.76
CA PRO A 72 7.88 -25.10 9.71
C PRO A 72 7.56 -26.59 9.89
N PRO A 73 7.39 -27.07 11.14
CA PRO A 73 7.15 -28.48 11.37
C PRO A 73 5.96 -28.88 10.51
N ALA A 74 6.22 -29.76 9.53
CA ALA A 74 5.19 -30.28 8.66
C ALA A 74 4.02 -30.69 9.55
N LYS A 75 2.81 -30.22 9.24
CA LYS A 75 1.59 -30.62 9.95
C LYS A 75 1.43 -32.14 9.77
N GLY A 76 2.13 -32.89 10.60
CA GLY A 76 1.99 -34.31 10.82
C GLY A 76 0.75 -34.48 11.67
N GLU A 77 -0.24 -35.10 11.07
CA GLU A 77 -1.45 -35.57 11.72
C GLU A 77 -1.10 -36.41 12.96
N GLY A 78 -1.69 -36.05 14.11
CA GLY A 78 -2.01 -36.95 15.23
C GLY A 78 -0.86 -37.57 16.04
N ARG A 79 -0.75 -37.22 17.33
CA ARG A 79 -1.41 -37.97 18.42
C ARG A 79 -1.19 -37.26 19.75
N ALA A 80 -2.28 -37.14 20.51
CA ALA A 80 -2.23 -36.92 21.95
C ALA A 80 -1.54 -38.10 22.66
N ALA A 81 -0.75 -37.79 23.67
CA ALA A 81 -0.48 -38.61 24.85
C ALA A 81 -0.04 -37.70 25.99
#